data_AF-A0A917TZI1-F1
#
_entry.id   AF-A0A917TZI1-F1
#
_cell.length_a   1.000
_cell.length_b   1.000
_cell.length_c   1.000
_cell.angle_alpha   90.00
_cell.angle_beta   90.00
_cell.angle_gamma   90.00
#
_symmetry.space_group_name_H-M   'P 1'
#
loop_
_entity.id
_entity.type
_entity.pdbx_description
1 polymer ?
#
loop_
_entity_poly.entity_id
_entity_poly.type
_entity_poly.pdbx_seq_one_letter_code
_entity_poly.pdbx_strand_id
1 'polypeptide(L)' 'MAFGKKNKRKQVDERLLQEIYLLKDEWMRLREIIEKSVEPSVTGLYDLKVAEIKYFYLLREARSRGISAKHR' A
#
# COMPACT_ATOMS: atom_id res chain seq x y z
N MET A 1 -2.10 -30.12 14.93
CA MET A 1 -2.42 -28.67 15.09
C MET A 1 -1.73 -27.73 14.07
N ALA A 2 -1.25 -28.20 12.91
CA ALA A 2 -0.48 -27.36 11.96
C ALA A 2 -1.29 -26.71 10.81
N PHE A 3 -2.49 -27.22 10.50
CA PHE A 3 -3.28 -26.78 9.34
C PHE A 3 -3.90 -25.39 9.52
N GLY A 4 -4.37 -25.03 10.71
CA GLY A 4 -4.95 -23.70 10.98
C GLY A 4 -3.94 -22.55 10.89
N LYS A 5 -2.65 -22.80 11.17
CA LYS A 5 -1.60 -21.78 11.13
C LYS A 5 -1.20 -21.40 9.70
N LYS A 6 -1.29 -22.35 8.76
CA LYS A 6 -1.04 -22.10 7.32
C LYS A 6 -2.14 -21.24 6.70
N ASN A 7 -3.41 -21.50 7.02
CA ASN A 7 -4.54 -20.70 6.52
C ASN A 7 -4.51 -19.26 7.04
N LYS A 8 -4.14 -19.05 8.32
CA LYS A 8 -4.01 -17.69 8.88
C LYS A 8 -2.89 -16.88 8.20
N ARG A 9 -1.76 -17.50 7.87
CA ARG A 9 -0.67 -16.81 7.14
C ARG A 9 -1.13 -16.36 5.76
N LYS A 10 -1.77 -17.25 5.01
CA LYS A 10 -2.32 -16.92 3.68
C LYS A 10 -3.29 -15.75 3.73
N GLN A 11 -4.21 -15.72 4.70
CA GLN A 11 -5.15 -14.59 4.87
C GLN A 11 -4.44 -13.27 5.19
N VAL A 12 -3.39 -13.30 6.02
CA VAL A 12 -2.59 -12.11 6.33
C VAL A 12 -1.83 -11.62 5.11
N ASP A 13 -1.29 -12.52 4.29
CA ASP A 13 -0.57 -12.18 3.07
C ASP A 13 -1.51 -11.61 2.00
N GLU A 14 -2.70 -12.20 1.83
CA GLU A 14 -3.77 -11.66 0.97
C GLU A 14 -4.21 -10.27 1.42
N ARG A 15 -4.40 -10.06 2.73
CA ARG A 15 -4.74 -8.75 3.28
C ARG A 15 -3.63 -7.73 3.05
N LEU A 16 -2.36 -8.11 3.24
CA LEU A 16 -1.22 -7.24 2.95
C LEU A 16 -1.22 -6.79 1.49
N LEU A 17 -1.48 -7.71 0.56
CA LEU A 17 -1.59 -7.37 -0.86
C LEU A 17 -2.76 -6.42 -1.13
N GLN A 18 -3.93 -6.66 -0.54
CA GLN A 18 -5.09 -5.77 -0.67
C GLN A 18 -4.77 -4.34 -0.17
N GLU A 19 -4.15 -4.22 1.00
CA GLU A 19 -3.75 -2.91 1.55
C GLU A 19 -2.72 -2.20 0.66
N ILE A 20 -1.78 -2.93 0.05
CA ILE A 20 -0.82 -2.35 -0.91
C ILE A 20 -1.55 -1.75 -2.12
N TYR A 21 -2.59 -2.40 -2.64
CA TYR A 21 -3.39 -1.87 -3.74
C TYR A 21 -4.17 -0.61 -3.32
N LEU A 22 -4.81 -0.63 -2.16
CA LEU A 22 -5.55 0.52 -1.64
C LEU A 22 -4.65 1.75 -1.44
N LEU A 23 -3.48 1.56 -0.84
CA LEU A 23 -2.51 2.63 -0.62
C LEU A 23 -1.90 3.14 -1.92
N LYS A 24 -1.71 2.28 -2.93
CA LYS A 24 -1.30 2.72 -4.26
C LYS A 24 -2.35 3.65 -4.85
N ASP A 25 -3.61 3.26 -4.81
CA ASP A 25 -4.70 4.05 -5.38
C ASP A 25 -4.88 5.38 -4.63
N GLU A 26 -4.76 5.38 -3.30
CA GLU A 26 -4.75 6.60 -2.50
C GLU A 26 -3.60 7.55 -2.89
N TRP A 27 -2.38 7.02 -2.94
CA TRP A 27 -1.21 7.80 -3.33
C TRP A 27 -1.36 8.41 -4.72
N MET A 28 -1.81 7.61 -5.70
CA MET A 28 -2.01 8.08 -7.07
C MET A 28 -3.11 9.14 -7.17
N ARG A 29 -4.22 8.99 -6.44
CA ARG A 29 -5.29 10.01 -6.38
C ARG A 29 -4.79 11.32 -5.78
N LEU A 30 -4.10 11.28 -4.63
CA LEU A 30 -3.55 12.48 -4.00
C LEU A 30 -2.52 13.15 -4.91
N ARG A 31 -1.69 12.36 -5.58
CA ARG A 31 -0.70 12.86 -6.53
C ARG A 31 -1.38 13.60 -7.69
N GLU A 32 -2.41 13.01 -8.28
CA GLU A 32 -3.16 13.64 -9.38
C GLU A 32 -3.81 14.96 -8.96
N ILE A 33 -4.37 15.03 -7.75
CA ILE A 33 -4.95 16.26 -7.19
C ILE A 33 -3.88 17.35 -7.06
N ILE A 34 -2.73 17.01 -6.47
CA ILE A 34 -1.63 17.96 -6.27
C ILE A 34 -1.05 18.42 -7.61
N GLU A 35 -0.86 17.52 -8.58
CA GLU A 35 -0.35 17.86 -9.92
C GLU A 35 -1.29 18.79 -10.69
N LYS A 36 -2.60 18.71 -10.46
CA LYS A 36 -3.60 19.59 -11.07
C LYS A 36 -3.87 20.87 -10.27
N SER A 37 -3.27 21.03 -9.09
CA SER A 37 -3.49 22.19 -8.23
C SER A 37 -2.62 23.36 -8.67
N VAL A 38 -3.22 24.54 -8.87
CA VAL A 38 -2.47 25.79 -9.15
C VAL A 38 -1.62 26.17 -7.96
N GLU A 39 -2.15 26.02 -6.75
CA GLU A 39 -1.43 26.20 -5.49
C GLU A 39 -1.87 25.10 -4.50
N PRO A 40 -1.07 24.03 -4.31
CA PRO A 40 -1.41 22.98 -3.37
C PRO A 40 -1.22 23.45 -1.92
N SER A 41 -2.14 23.06 -1.04
CA SER A 41 -2.02 23.37 0.39
C SER A 41 -0.88 22.58 1.05
N VAL A 42 -0.29 23.14 2.10
CA VAL A 42 0.75 22.46 2.90
C VAL A 42 0.24 21.12 3.43
N THR A 43 -1.00 21.07 3.90
CA THR A 43 -1.63 19.82 4.36
C THR A 43 -1.77 18.80 3.24
N GLY A 44 -2.18 19.23 2.03
CA GLY A 44 -2.28 18.32 0.88
C GLY A 44 -0.92 17.74 0.47
N LEU A 45 0.14 18.55 0.52
CA LEU A 45 1.51 18.07 0.29
C LEU A 45 1.98 17.09 1.37
N TYR A 46 1.60 17.33 2.63
CA TYR A 46 1.88 16.42 3.73
C TYR A 46 1.15 15.08 3.55
N ASP A 47 -0.15 15.12 3.26
CA ASP A 47 -0.97 13.92 3.03
C ASP A 47 -0.43 13.08 1.86
N LEU A 48 -0.02 13.75 0.76
CA LEU A 48 0.64 13.09 -0.36
C LEU A 48 1.90 12.32 0.08
N LYS A 49 2.75 12.94 0.92
CA LYS A 49 3.95 12.26 1.44
C LYS A 49 3.64 11.14 2.40
N VAL A 50 2.64 11.29 3.26
CA VAL A 50 2.22 10.21 4.17
C VAL A 50 1.71 9.00 3.37
N ALA A 51 0.89 9.22 2.34
CA ALA A 51 0.38 8.15 1.48
C ALA A 51 1.52 7.43 0.74
N GLU A 52 2.48 8.18 0.19
CA GLU A 52 3.68 7.63 -0.46
C GLU A 52 4.48 6.73 0.50
N ILE A 53 4.78 7.23 1.70
CA ILE A 53 5.56 6.48 2.71
C ILE A 53 4.85 5.19 3.11
N LYS A 54 3.53 5.24 3.36
CA LYS A 54 2.73 4.04 3.68
C LYS A 54 2.80 2.99 2.58
N TYR A 55 2.63 3.41 1.32
CA TYR A 55 2.72 2.51 0.17
C TYR A 55 4.08 1.82 0.06
N PHE A 56 5.17 2.59 0.08
CA PHE A 56 6.52 2.03 -0.03
C PHE A 56 6.91 1.18 1.18
N TYR A 57 6.45 1.53 2.37
CA TYR A 57 6.64 0.71 3.56
C TYR A 57 6.04 -0.69 3.38
N LEU A 58 4.78 -0.80 2.95
CA LEU A 58 4.16 -2.11 2.75
C LEU A 58 4.78 -2.90 1.58
N LEU A 59 5.25 -2.23 0.52
CA LEU A 59 6.03 -2.90 -0.53
C LEU A 59 7.31 -3.53 0.03
N ARG A 60 8.01 -2.82 0.93
CA ARG A 60 9.20 -3.34 1.60
C ARG A 60 8.86 -4.55 2.48
N GLU A 61 7.75 -4.49 3.22
CA GLU A 61 7.28 -5.61 4.04
C GLU A 61 6.82 -6.82 3.21
N ALA A 62 6.18 -6.61 2.05
CA ALA A 62 5.85 -7.70 1.14
C ALA A 62 7.12 -8.38 0.61
N ARG A 63 8.14 -7.59 0.25
CA ARG A 63 9.45 -8.10 -0.20
C ARG A 63 10.15 -8.90 0.90
N SER A 64 10.18 -8.40 2.14
CA SER A 64 10.82 -9.10 3.26
C SER A 64 10.15 -10.45 3.57
N ARG A 65 8.85 -10.57 3.27
CA ARG A 65 8.05 -11.80 3.43
C ARG A 65 8.06 -12.72 2.20
N GLY A 66 8.69 -12.31 1.10
CA GLY A 66 8.69 -13.06 -0.17
C GLY A 66 7.31 -13.13 -0.85
N ILE A 67 6.42 -12.19 -0.54
CA ILE A 67 5.07 -12.12 -1.11
C ILE A 67 5.15 -11.39 -2.45
N SER A 68 4.60 -12.00 -3.49
CA SER A 68 4.58 -11.45 -4.85
C SER A 68 3.15 -11.42 -5.38
N ALA A 69 2.81 -10.36 -6.09
CA ALA A 69 1.54 -10.24 -6.81
C ALA A 69 1.46 -11.14 -8.08
N LYS A 70 2.50 -11.95 -8.37
CA LYS A 70 2.49 -12.92 -9.46
C LYS A 70 1.59 -14.12 -9.14
N HIS A 71 0.29 -13.91 -9.30
CA HIS A 71 -0.68 -15.00 -9.51
C HIS A 71 -1.86 -14.48 -10.34
N ARG A 72 -1.69 -14.55 -11.67
CA ARG A 72 -2.75 -14.90 -12.61
C ARG A 72 -2.17 -15.94 -13.56
#